data_AF-A0A2M8KP32-F1
#
_entry.id   AF-A0A2M8KP32-F1
#
_cell.length_a   1.000
_cell.length_b   1.000
_cell.length_c   1.000
_cell.angle_alpha   90.00
_cell.angle_beta   90.00
_cell.angle_gamma   90.00
#
_symmetry.space_group_name_H-M   'P 1'
#
loop_
_entity.id
_entity.type
_entity.pdbx_description
1 polymer ?
#
loop_
_entity_poly.entity_id
_entity_poly.type
_entity_poly.pdbx_seq_one_letter_code
_entity_poly.pdbx_strand_id
1 'polypeptide(L)'
;MVGKIITKTTTINFQIKTFGLYAVSITARCQSGKLLGLRGGENLRVEIDDIQLREVPSEDKPQYVDIPPTWNGTELKGLAKTVIFILALDKGDHTLKFVPTPSATIETYTITPIQNPKDIAFTLNKQAEDEDRRPWYTFALVDLPLQSLSVDITIDWHFFDGDDVKLVVDGNIEENAENKHWKNWIWHATLGQIFSGAKREKKTFTKQLLKGIHYIELWADKKPTLHSVNLNLGDYTPKRIPTVEDPRWTGDFSDDTEQILLARLILGEMEGQSQQAKIGAGFTVLNRFRKKRSHWGYTLHEIILKDAQYDAFWNEDTTPKVKNPLDHVSRAEWENCYKIAGQILSGAISDPTSGATHFYSTATNSDFPSWATDDVYKTKIGITYFYELER
;
A
#
# COMPACT_ATOMS: atom_id res chain seq x y z
N MET A 1 -31.48 -6.40 0.70
CA MET A 1 -31.04 -6.73 -0.68
C MET A 1 -30.62 -8.18 -0.68
N VAL A 2 -31.02 -8.97 -1.66
CA VAL A 2 -30.55 -10.36 -1.78
C VAL A 2 -29.14 -10.28 -2.38
N GLY A 3 -28.12 -10.69 -1.62
CA GLY A 3 -26.73 -10.67 -2.08
C GLY A 3 -26.49 -11.56 -3.30
N LYS A 4 -25.42 -11.31 -4.04
CA LYS A 4 -25.01 -12.09 -5.21
C LYS A 4 -24.14 -13.26 -4.78
N ILE A 5 -24.60 -14.48 -5.07
CA ILE A 5 -23.79 -15.69 -4.88
C ILE A 5 -22.74 -15.79 -5.98
N ILE A 6 -21.50 -16.06 -5.60
CA ILE A 6 -20.39 -16.36 -6.51
C ILE A 6 -19.81 -17.74 -6.19
N THR A 7 -19.46 -18.51 -7.23
CA THR A 7 -18.87 -19.86 -7.13
C THR A 7 -17.52 -19.96 -7.83
N LYS A 8 -17.08 -18.86 -8.44
CA LYS A 8 -15.81 -18.72 -9.15
C LYS A 8 -15.25 -17.34 -8.87
N THR A 9 -13.93 -17.21 -9.02
CA THR A 9 -13.26 -15.92 -8.93
C THR A 9 -13.94 -14.90 -9.83
N THR A 10 -14.29 -13.75 -9.25
CA THR A 10 -14.95 -12.65 -9.94
C THR A 10 -14.12 -11.39 -9.74
N THR A 11 -13.76 -10.74 -10.84
CA THR A 11 -13.02 -9.46 -10.81
C THR A 11 -13.95 -8.32 -11.20
N ILE A 12 -13.88 -7.24 -10.45
CA ILE A 12 -14.55 -5.98 -10.74
C ILE A 12 -13.48 -4.93 -10.99
N ASN A 13 -13.56 -4.24 -12.11
CA ASN A 13 -12.69 -3.09 -12.38
C ASN A 13 -13.36 -1.83 -11.83
N PHE A 14 -12.58 -0.96 -11.22
CA PHE A 14 -13.03 0.35 -10.76
C PHE A 14 -11.97 1.40 -11.03
N GLN A 15 -12.38 2.66 -11.10
CA GLN A 15 -11.47 3.75 -11.45
C GLN A 15 -11.35 4.75 -10.30
N ILE A 16 -10.11 5.13 -10.00
CA ILE A 16 -9.77 6.17 -9.03
C ILE A 16 -9.37 7.44 -9.79
N LYS A 17 -10.05 8.54 -9.47
CA LYS A 17 -9.87 9.82 -10.18
C LYS A 17 -8.63 10.60 -9.72
N THR A 18 -8.26 10.42 -8.46
CA THR A 18 -7.19 11.15 -7.79
C THR A 18 -6.48 10.20 -6.84
N PHE A 19 -5.15 10.22 -6.84
CA PHE A 19 -4.39 9.51 -5.82
C PHE A 19 -4.83 9.94 -4.42
N GLY A 20 -4.91 9.00 -3.49
CA GLY A 20 -5.24 9.31 -2.11
C GLY A 20 -5.50 8.07 -1.27
N LEU A 21 -5.95 8.29 -0.04
CA LEU A 21 -6.37 7.23 0.86
C LEU A 21 -7.83 6.87 0.57
N TYR A 22 -8.15 5.58 0.51
CA TYR A 22 -9.49 5.08 0.22
C TYR A 22 -9.91 4.00 1.21
N ALA A 23 -11.21 3.94 1.50
CA ALA A 23 -11.85 2.82 2.17
C ALA A 23 -12.60 1.97 1.13
N VAL A 24 -12.20 0.71 0.99
CA VAL A 24 -12.92 -0.31 0.22
C VAL A 24 -13.67 -1.18 1.22
N SER A 25 -14.96 -0.90 1.40
CA SER A 25 -15.83 -1.63 2.34
C SER A 25 -16.59 -2.71 1.59
N ILE A 26 -16.53 -3.96 2.07
CA ILE A 26 -17.25 -5.10 1.52
C ILE A 26 -18.06 -5.76 2.64
N THR A 27 -19.32 -6.07 2.39
CA THR A 27 -20.13 -6.94 3.24
C THR A 27 -20.44 -8.22 2.49
N ALA A 28 -20.14 -9.36 3.10
CA ALA A 28 -20.39 -10.67 2.53
C ALA A 28 -20.77 -11.68 3.61
N ARG A 29 -21.25 -12.83 3.15
CA ARG A 29 -21.65 -13.99 3.96
C ARG A 29 -21.01 -15.24 3.40
N CYS A 30 -20.62 -16.13 4.30
CA CYS A 30 -20.18 -17.49 3.99
C CYS A 30 -20.90 -18.46 4.93
N GLN A 31 -21.44 -19.54 4.37
CA GLN A 31 -22.14 -20.60 5.10
C GLN A 31 -21.15 -21.57 5.76
N SER A 32 -21.52 -22.06 6.95
CA SER A 32 -20.78 -23.15 7.59
C SER A 32 -20.88 -24.44 6.79
N GLY A 33 -19.84 -25.27 6.87
CA GLY A 33 -19.82 -26.58 6.22
C GLY A 33 -20.93 -27.51 6.71
N LYS A 34 -21.35 -28.46 5.86
CA LYS A 34 -22.33 -29.49 6.25
C LYS A 34 -21.75 -30.35 7.38
N LEU A 35 -22.63 -30.91 8.21
CA LEU A 35 -22.25 -31.81 9.31
C LEU A 35 -21.38 -31.11 10.38
N LEU A 36 -21.84 -29.95 10.89
CA LEU A 36 -21.10 -29.15 11.90
C LEU A 36 -19.68 -28.75 11.45
N GLY A 37 -19.49 -28.42 10.17
CA GLY A 37 -18.20 -27.97 9.64
C GLY A 37 -17.22 -29.09 9.19
N LEU A 38 -17.56 -30.37 9.37
CA LEU A 38 -16.69 -31.51 8.97
C LEU A 38 -16.50 -31.64 7.46
N ARG A 39 -17.41 -31.08 6.65
CA ARG A 39 -17.23 -30.93 5.21
C ARG A 39 -17.10 -29.45 4.90
N GLY A 40 -15.86 -28.97 4.86
CA GLY A 40 -15.40 -27.58 4.76
C GLY A 40 -16.43 -26.54 4.31
N GLY A 41 -16.51 -25.44 5.08
CA GLY A 41 -17.43 -24.34 4.81
C GLY A 41 -17.08 -23.49 3.59
N GLU A 42 -17.97 -22.55 3.30
CA GLU A 42 -17.70 -21.47 2.37
C GLU A 42 -16.65 -20.52 2.94
N ASN A 43 -15.81 -19.96 2.10
CA ASN A 43 -14.83 -18.96 2.44
C ASN A 43 -14.73 -17.92 1.34
N LEU A 44 -14.31 -16.71 1.69
CA LEU A 44 -14.04 -15.65 0.74
C LEU A 44 -12.74 -14.94 1.10
N ARG A 45 -11.84 -14.87 0.12
CA ARG A 45 -10.72 -13.92 0.09
C ARG A 45 -11.04 -12.78 -0.89
N VAL A 46 -10.57 -11.59 -0.56
CA VAL A 46 -10.60 -10.43 -1.45
C VAL A 46 -9.18 -9.92 -1.70
N GLU A 47 -8.88 -9.55 -2.93
CA GLU A 47 -7.63 -8.92 -3.34
C GLU A 47 -7.95 -7.59 -4.03
N ILE A 48 -7.19 -6.55 -3.70
CA ILE A 48 -7.23 -5.24 -4.38
C ILE A 48 -5.90 -5.10 -5.11
N ASP A 49 -5.93 -4.94 -6.43
CA ASP A 49 -4.73 -4.89 -7.29
C ASP A 49 -3.77 -6.07 -7.05
N ASP A 50 -4.34 -7.26 -6.96
CA ASP A 50 -3.62 -8.52 -6.68
C ASP A 50 -2.87 -8.56 -5.33
N ILE A 51 -3.06 -7.55 -4.46
CA ILE A 51 -2.51 -7.56 -3.10
C ILE A 51 -3.15 -8.71 -2.30
N GLN A 52 -2.33 -9.69 -1.95
CA GLN A 52 -2.71 -10.80 -1.08
C GLN A 52 -2.28 -10.49 0.35
N LEU A 53 -3.26 -10.12 1.18
CA LEU A 53 -3.06 -9.94 2.60
C LEU A 53 -2.82 -11.28 3.29
N ARG A 54 -1.97 -11.27 4.31
CA ARG A 54 -1.57 -12.43 5.10
C ARG A 54 -1.81 -12.20 6.59
N GLU A 55 -1.73 -13.25 7.40
CA GLU A 55 -1.87 -13.18 8.85
C GLU A 55 -0.90 -12.18 9.52
N VAL A 56 -1.37 -11.56 10.60
CA VAL A 56 -0.58 -10.64 11.45
C VAL A 56 -0.70 -11.12 12.91
N PRO A 57 0.42 -11.38 13.61
CA PRO A 57 1.80 -11.33 13.11
C PRO A 57 2.07 -12.44 12.08
N SER A 58 3.02 -12.19 11.17
CA SER A 58 3.38 -13.13 10.11
C SER A 58 4.01 -14.42 10.67
N GLU A 59 3.56 -15.57 10.19
CA GLU A 59 4.17 -16.88 10.43
C GLU A 59 5.21 -17.25 9.34
N ASP A 60 5.94 -18.36 9.52
CA ASP A 60 6.91 -18.82 8.50
C ASP A 60 6.22 -19.23 7.18
N LYS A 61 5.01 -19.81 7.28
CA LYS A 61 4.19 -20.21 6.14
C LYS A 61 3.02 -19.23 5.98
N PRO A 62 3.01 -18.39 4.94
CA PRO A 62 1.94 -17.42 4.75
C PRO A 62 0.56 -18.07 4.62
N GLN A 63 -0.41 -17.52 5.36
CA GLN A 63 -1.82 -17.85 5.30
C GLN A 63 -2.59 -16.71 4.62
N TYR A 64 -3.37 -17.03 3.59
CA TYR A 64 -4.13 -16.05 2.80
C TYR A 64 -5.65 -16.23 2.94
N VAL A 65 -6.05 -17.22 3.74
CA VAL A 65 -7.43 -17.57 4.09
C VAL A 65 -7.47 -17.76 5.60
N ASP A 66 -8.66 -17.69 6.20
CA ASP A 66 -8.83 -17.83 7.65
C ASP A 66 -8.05 -16.78 8.46
N ILE A 67 -7.84 -15.62 7.84
CA ILE A 67 -7.22 -14.44 8.45
C ILE A 67 -8.27 -13.33 8.64
N PRO A 68 -8.03 -12.33 9.50
CA PRO A 68 -9.02 -11.31 9.84
C PRO A 68 -9.74 -10.65 8.65
N PRO A 69 -9.09 -10.24 7.55
CA PRO A 69 -9.79 -9.61 6.41
C PRO A 69 -10.47 -10.60 5.45
N THR A 70 -10.73 -11.84 5.88
CA THR A 70 -11.45 -12.86 5.09
C THR A 70 -12.79 -13.23 5.74
N TRP A 71 -13.65 -13.90 4.98
CA TRP A 71 -14.91 -14.44 5.50
C TRP A 71 -14.78 -15.94 5.63
N ASN A 72 -14.74 -16.44 6.87
CA ASN A 72 -14.72 -17.87 7.15
C ASN A 72 -16.13 -18.34 7.51
N GLY A 73 -16.70 -19.25 6.72
CA GLY A 73 -18.08 -19.72 6.91
C GLY A 73 -18.29 -20.53 8.18
N THR A 74 -17.25 -21.16 8.73
CA THR A 74 -17.31 -21.85 10.02
C THR A 74 -17.52 -20.87 11.16
N GLU A 75 -16.84 -19.72 11.11
CA GLU A 75 -16.99 -18.66 12.11
C GLU A 75 -18.28 -17.86 11.89
N LEU A 76 -18.64 -17.60 10.63
CA LEU A 76 -19.76 -16.73 10.29
C LEU A 76 -21.12 -17.43 10.32
N LYS A 77 -21.17 -18.74 10.06
CA LYS A 77 -22.41 -19.53 10.03
C LYS A 77 -23.53 -18.88 9.16
N GLY A 78 -23.14 -18.26 8.04
CA GLY A 78 -24.06 -17.57 7.14
C GLY A 78 -24.42 -16.13 7.51
N LEU A 79 -23.86 -15.58 8.60
CA LEU A 79 -24.08 -14.20 9.03
C LEU A 79 -23.15 -13.22 8.31
N ALA A 80 -23.59 -11.97 8.24
CA ALA A 80 -22.85 -10.91 7.58
C ALA A 80 -21.63 -10.49 8.42
N LYS A 81 -20.51 -10.36 7.71
CA LYS A 81 -19.31 -9.65 8.18
C LYS A 81 -18.99 -8.55 7.20
N THR A 82 -18.53 -7.42 7.72
CA THR A 82 -18.02 -6.32 6.90
C THR A 82 -16.51 -6.20 7.09
N VAL A 83 -15.77 -6.17 5.98
CA VAL A 83 -14.33 -5.87 5.97
C VAL A 83 -14.13 -4.54 5.26
N ILE A 84 -13.41 -3.62 5.89
CA ILE A 84 -13.07 -2.31 5.35
C ILE A 84 -11.56 -2.24 5.17
N PHE A 85 -11.11 -2.35 3.93
CA PHE A 85 -9.70 -2.16 3.56
C PHE A 85 -9.43 -0.67 3.47
N ILE A 86 -8.38 -0.20 4.14
CA ILE A 86 -7.94 1.18 4.12
C ILE A 86 -6.53 1.19 3.56
N LEU A 87 -6.37 1.82 2.40
CA LEU A 87 -5.13 1.78 1.62
C LEU A 87 -5.01 2.99 0.70
N ALA A 88 -3.77 3.36 0.37
CA ALA A 88 -3.53 4.34 -0.66
C ALA A 88 -3.79 3.71 -2.03
N LEU A 89 -4.50 4.43 -2.91
CA LEU A 89 -4.73 4.02 -4.29
C LEU A 89 -4.26 5.13 -5.24
N ASP A 90 -3.60 4.72 -6.32
CA ASP A 90 -3.19 5.61 -7.39
C ASP A 90 -4.37 6.11 -8.21
N LYS A 91 -4.12 7.13 -9.05
CA LYS A 91 -5.10 7.52 -10.07
C LYS A 91 -5.01 6.49 -11.19
N GLY A 92 -6.13 5.88 -11.55
CA GLY A 92 -6.17 4.95 -12.67
C GLY A 92 -7.22 3.88 -12.50
N ASP A 93 -7.03 2.79 -13.27
CA ASP A 93 -7.85 1.60 -13.19
C ASP A 93 -7.28 0.66 -12.14
N HIS A 94 -8.17 0.10 -11.33
CA HIS A 94 -7.87 -0.81 -10.25
C HIS A 94 -8.79 -2.03 -10.34
N THR A 95 -8.40 -3.10 -9.64
CA THR A 95 -9.14 -4.35 -9.62
C THR A 95 -9.54 -4.73 -8.20
N LEU A 96 -10.77 -5.21 -8.06
CA LEU A 96 -11.31 -5.82 -6.85
C LEU A 96 -11.69 -7.26 -7.18
N LYS A 97 -10.90 -8.22 -6.70
CA LYS A 97 -11.05 -9.64 -7.00
C LYS A 97 -11.62 -10.38 -5.80
N PHE A 98 -12.74 -11.04 -6.01
CA PHE A 98 -13.38 -11.92 -5.03
C PHE A 98 -13.02 -13.38 -5.35
N VAL A 99 -12.41 -14.08 -4.40
CA VAL A 99 -11.93 -15.46 -4.56
C VAL A 99 -12.68 -16.36 -3.57
N PRO A 100 -13.80 -16.99 -3.99
CA PRO A 100 -14.60 -17.84 -3.12
C PRO A 100 -14.06 -19.28 -3.01
N THR A 101 -14.40 -19.99 -1.94
CA THR A 101 -14.09 -21.42 -1.77
C THR A 101 -15.15 -22.13 -0.92
N PRO A 102 -16.03 -22.98 -1.48
CA PRO A 102 -16.35 -23.10 -2.90
C PRO A 102 -17.21 -21.92 -3.40
N SER A 103 -17.91 -21.24 -2.51
CA SER A 103 -18.82 -20.14 -2.82
C SER A 103 -18.79 -19.07 -1.74
N ALA A 104 -19.38 -17.91 -2.04
CA ALA A 104 -19.65 -16.85 -1.08
C ALA A 104 -20.83 -16.00 -1.56
N THR A 105 -21.51 -15.30 -0.66
CA THR A 105 -22.55 -14.33 -1.01
C THR A 105 -22.02 -12.92 -0.77
N ILE A 106 -21.90 -12.12 -1.83
CA ILE A 106 -21.51 -10.71 -1.75
C ILE A 106 -22.77 -9.87 -1.61
N GLU A 107 -22.93 -9.15 -0.49
CA GLU A 107 -24.11 -8.29 -0.29
C GLU A 107 -23.91 -6.91 -0.89
N THR A 108 -22.79 -6.28 -0.60
CA THR A 108 -22.47 -4.94 -1.07
C THR A 108 -20.97 -4.69 -1.02
N TYR A 109 -20.51 -3.78 -1.86
CA TYR A 109 -19.19 -3.18 -1.74
C TYR A 109 -19.28 -1.69 -2.10
N THR A 110 -18.44 -0.88 -1.47
CA THR A 110 -18.35 0.57 -1.70
C THR A 110 -16.89 1.01 -1.63
N ILE A 111 -16.54 2.02 -2.41
CA ILE A 111 -15.21 2.60 -2.46
C ILE A 111 -15.34 4.08 -2.18
N THR A 112 -14.79 4.55 -1.08
CA THR A 112 -14.95 5.94 -0.62
C THR A 112 -13.59 6.59 -0.36
N PRO A 113 -13.35 7.82 -0.85
CA PRO A 113 -12.13 8.55 -0.53
C PRO A 113 -12.11 8.98 0.94
N ILE A 114 -10.95 8.90 1.56
CA ILE A 114 -10.68 9.40 2.91
C ILE A 114 -9.96 10.73 2.80
N GLN A 115 -10.58 11.78 3.32
CA GLN A 115 -10.08 13.16 3.22
C GLN A 115 -9.09 13.50 4.34
N ASN A 116 -9.34 13.01 5.55
CA ASN A 116 -8.55 13.36 6.73
C ASN A 116 -7.98 12.09 7.41
N PRO A 117 -6.69 11.76 7.19
CA PRO A 117 -6.03 10.64 7.85
C PRO A 117 -6.01 10.72 9.38
N LYS A 118 -6.15 11.92 9.97
CA LYS A 118 -6.18 12.13 11.43
C LYS A 118 -7.53 11.84 12.07
N ASP A 119 -8.61 11.81 11.27
CA ASP A 119 -9.96 11.54 11.74
C ASP A 119 -10.77 10.83 10.65
N ILE A 120 -10.51 9.52 10.51
CA ILE A 120 -11.22 8.66 9.59
C ILE A 120 -12.48 8.15 10.31
N ALA A 121 -13.61 8.80 10.07
CA ALA A 121 -14.87 8.49 10.73
C ALA A 121 -15.76 7.58 9.87
N PHE A 122 -16.13 6.41 10.40
CA PHE A 122 -17.14 5.52 9.86
C PHE A 122 -18.40 5.60 10.69
N THR A 123 -19.45 6.24 10.17
CA THR A 123 -20.79 6.24 10.78
C THR A 123 -21.61 5.08 10.23
N LEU A 124 -21.78 4.03 11.03
CA LEU A 124 -22.29 2.74 10.57
C LEU A 124 -23.74 2.51 11.00
N ASN A 125 -24.04 2.74 12.28
CA ASN A 125 -25.36 2.47 12.90
C ASN A 125 -25.93 1.11 12.50
N LYS A 126 -25.14 0.05 12.68
CA LYS A 126 -25.52 -1.33 12.34
C LYS A 126 -25.67 -2.15 13.60
N GLN A 127 -26.76 -2.89 13.70
CA GLN A 127 -26.93 -3.92 14.71
C GLN A 127 -26.37 -5.24 14.18
N ALA A 128 -25.66 -5.98 15.03
CA ALA A 128 -25.23 -7.34 14.72
C ALA A 128 -26.45 -8.27 14.61
N GLU A 129 -26.37 -9.23 13.70
CA GLU A 129 -27.31 -10.36 13.68
C GLU A 129 -27.03 -11.30 14.86
N ASP A 130 -28.09 -11.84 15.47
CA ASP A 130 -28.03 -12.74 16.64
C ASP A 130 -27.16 -13.94 16.36
N GLU A 131 -26.06 -14.08 17.09
CA GLU A 131 -25.28 -15.30 17.21
C GLU A 131 -24.17 -15.10 18.23
N ASP A 132 -23.60 -16.21 18.67
CA ASP A 132 -22.56 -16.18 19.68
C ASP A 132 -21.17 -16.00 19.06
N ARG A 133 -20.44 -15.01 19.58
CA ARG A 133 -18.96 -14.87 19.49
C ARG A 133 -18.36 -15.02 18.10
N ARG A 134 -18.75 -14.14 17.18
CA ARG A 134 -18.27 -14.18 15.79
C ARG A 134 -17.57 -12.89 15.37
N PRO A 135 -16.71 -12.92 14.35
CA PRO A 135 -16.25 -11.72 13.68
C PRO A 135 -17.43 -10.95 13.08
N TRP A 136 -17.43 -9.63 13.26
CA TRP A 136 -18.50 -8.76 12.78
C TRP A 136 -17.99 -7.68 11.85
N TYR A 137 -16.99 -6.91 12.31
CA TYR A 137 -16.29 -5.92 11.50
C TYR A 137 -14.79 -6.18 11.55
N THR A 138 -14.12 -5.99 10.42
CA THR A 138 -12.66 -5.94 10.35
C THR A 138 -12.23 -4.70 9.58
N PHE A 139 -11.30 -3.94 10.13
CA PHE A 139 -10.61 -2.86 9.43
C PHE A 139 -9.20 -3.34 9.11
N ALA A 140 -8.87 -3.41 7.83
CA ALA A 140 -7.55 -3.82 7.35
C ALA A 140 -6.79 -2.58 6.90
N LEU A 141 -5.80 -2.18 7.68
CA LEU A 141 -4.89 -1.10 7.34
C LEU A 141 -3.75 -1.68 6.51
N VAL A 142 -3.56 -1.19 5.27
CA VAL A 142 -2.54 -1.71 4.35
C VAL A 142 -1.44 -0.68 4.16
N ASP A 143 -0.27 -0.95 4.75
CA ASP A 143 0.89 -0.06 4.75
C ASP A 143 0.57 1.31 5.41
N LEU A 144 -0.13 1.27 6.54
CA LEU A 144 -0.55 2.46 7.30
C LEU A 144 -0.19 2.32 8.77
N PRO A 145 0.15 3.42 9.47
CA PRO A 145 0.29 3.41 10.93
C PRO A 145 -1.08 3.50 11.61
N LEU A 146 -1.12 3.31 12.94
CA LEU A 146 -2.31 3.60 13.74
C LEU A 146 -1.93 4.23 15.08
N GLN A 147 -2.24 5.52 15.25
CA GLN A 147 -1.99 6.22 16.50
C GLN A 147 -3.03 5.85 17.56
N SER A 148 -4.31 5.92 17.19
CA SER A 148 -5.43 5.59 18.07
C SER A 148 -6.68 5.20 17.29
N LEU A 149 -7.60 4.51 17.94
CA LEU A 149 -8.93 4.24 17.43
C LEU A 149 -9.99 4.53 18.50
N SER A 150 -11.20 4.88 18.08
CA SER A 150 -12.37 4.98 18.97
C SER A 150 -13.55 4.21 18.41
N VAL A 151 -14.29 3.54 19.26
CA VAL A 151 -15.47 2.74 18.88
C VAL A 151 -16.64 3.13 19.78
N ASP A 152 -17.80 3.36 19.18
CA ASP A 152 -19.06 3.71 19.84
C ASP A 152 -20.07 2.58 19.65
N ILE A 153 -20.38 1.89 20.75
CA ILE A 153 -21.24 0.69 20.79
C ILE A 153 -22.43 0.94 21.72
N THR A 154 -23.59 0.43 21.35
CA THR A 154 -24.70 0.17 22.28
C THR A 154 -24.83 -1.33 22.54
N ILE A 155 -24.94 -1.69 23.82
CA ILE A 155 -25.16 -3.05 24.32
C ILE A 155 -26.40 -3.09 25.21
N ASP A 156 -27.13 -4.20 25.22
CA ASP A 156 -28.27 -4.41 26.11
C ASP A 156 -28.27 -5.81 26.73
N TRP A 157 -28.96 -5.95 27.86
CA TRP A 157 -29.20 -7.26 28.47
C TRP A 157 -30.48 -7.87 27.90
N HIS A 158 -30.38 -9.11 27.44
CA HIS A 158 -31.52 -9.90 26.98
C HIS A 158 -31.78 -11.05 27.94
N PHE A 159 -33.02 -11.55 27.97
CA PHE A 159 -33.53 -12.63 28.84
C PHE A 159 -32.52 -13.31 29.80
N PHE A 160 -31.60 -14.16 29.29
CA PHE A 160 -30.54 -14.83 30.05
C PHE A 160 -29.11 -14.57 29.54
N ASP A 161 -28.93 -13.64 28.60
CA ASP A 161 -27.64 -13.38 27.96
C ASP A 161 -27.54 -11.94 27.44
N GLY A 162 -26.33 -11.41 27.36
CA GLY A 162 -26.08 -10.01 27.06
C GLY A 162 -25.47 -9.78 25.69
N ASP A 163 -25.64 -8.56 25.16
CA ASP A 163 -24.78 -8.11 24.06
C ASP A 163 -23.36 -7.85 24.57
N ASP A 164 -22.37 -8.48 23.95
CA ASP A 164 -20.96 -8.26 24.26
C ASP A 164 -20.17 -7.95 22.98
N VAL A 165 -19.16 -7.08 23.09
CA VAL A 165 -18.23 -6.78 21.99
C VAL A 165 -16.78 -6.88 22.47
N LYS A 166 -16.00 -7.64 21.71
CA LYS A 166 -14.55 -7.81 21.87
C LYS A 166 -13.83 -7.04 20.77
N LEU A 167 -12.79 -6.31 21.15
CA LEU A 167 -11.87 -5.64 20.23
C LEU A 167 -10.55 -6.43 20.18
N VAL A 168 -10.08 -6.74 18.98
CA VAL A 168 -8.80 -7.40 18.73
C VAL A 168 -7.97 -6.51 17.80
N VAL A 169 -6.71 -6.29 18.12
CA VAL A 169 -5.76 -5.55 17.27
C VAL A 169 -4.53 -6.41 17.06
N ASP A 170 -4.24 -6.76 15.80
CA ASP A 170 -3.12 -7.61 15.40
C ASP A 170 -3.04 -8.93 16.20
N GLY A 171 -4.20 -9.59 16.35
CA GLY A 171 -4.35 -10.83 17.11
C GLY A 171 -4.39 -10.65 18.64
N ASN A 172 -4.12 -9.45 19.17
CA ASN A 172 -4.14 -9.17 20.60
C ASN A 172 -5.50 -8.63 21.04
N ILE A 173 -6.09 -9.25 22.06
CA ILE A 173 -7.38 -8.81 22.62
C ILE A 173 -7.17 -7.58 23.50
N GLU A 174 -8.00 -6.55 23.31
CA GLU A 174 -8.08 -5.41 24.22
C GLU A 174 -8.82 -5.80 25.49
N GLU A 175 -8.07 -5.97 26.57
CA GLU A 175 -8.61 -6.47 27.82
C GLU A 175 -9.39 -5.40 28.60
N ASN A 176 -10.49 -5.83 29.23
CA ASN A 176 -11.26 -5.01 30.16
C ASN A 176 -10.54 -4.92 31.52
N ALA A 177 -9.85 -3.80 31.75
CA ALA A 177 -9.15 -3.53 33.00
C ALA A 177 -10.08 -3.36 34.21
N GLU A 178 -11.32 -2.91 33.99
CA GLU A 178 -12.29 -2.65 35.06
C GLU A 178 -12.96 -3.94 35.56
N ASN A 179 -13.02 -4.98 34.73
CA ASN A 179 -13.72 -6.20 35.09
C ASN A 179 -13.05 -7.50 34.59
N LYS A 180 -12.48 -8.25 35.53
CA LYS A 180 -11.78 -9.51 35.26
C LYS A 180 -12.71 -10.65 34.80
N HIS A 181 -14.01 -10.60 35.11
CA HIS A 181 -14.94 -11.63 34.65
C HIS A 181 -15.26 -11.50 33.15
N TRP A 182 -15.32 -10.26 32.64
CA TRP A 182 -15.47 -9.92 31.23
C TRP A 182 -14.14 -9.45 30.63
N LYS A 183 -13.03 -10.06 31.05
CA LYS A 183 -11.69 -9.64 30.68
C LYS A 183 -11.50 -9.49 29.16
N ASN A 184 -12.12 -10.35 28.36
CA ASN A 184 -11.97 -10.34 26.90
C ASN A 184 -13.12 -9.60 26.18
N TRP A 185 -14.04 -8.99 26.93
CA TRP A 185 -15.23 -8.31 26.42
C TRP A 185 -15.22 -6.88 26.94
N ILE A 186 -14.64 -5.99 26.13
CA ILE A 186 -14.40 -4.60 26.51
C ILE A 186 -15.70 -3.79 26.57
N TRP A 187 -16.72 -4.17 25.80
CA TRP A 187 -18.12 -3.82 26.03
C TRP A 187 -18.86 -5.09 26.42
N HIS A 188 -19.63 -5.04 27.49
CA HIS A 188 -20.42 -6.18 27.93
C HIS A 188 -21.70 -5.75 28.63
N ALA A 189 -22.78 -6.46 28.37
CA ALA A 189 -24.04 -6.17 29.03
C ALA A 189 -24.07 -6.75 30.45
N THR A 190 -24.96 -6.21 31.28
CA THR A 190 -25.16 -6.65 32.67
C THR A 190 -26.64 -6.71 32.99
N LEU A 191 -27.03 -7.63 33.87
CA LEU A 191 -28.42 -7.81 34.34
C LEU A 191 -29.11 -6.52 34.79
N GLY A 192 -28.36 -5.52 35.29
CA GLY A 192 -28.92 -4.22 35.68
C GLY A 192 -29.62 -3.47 34.54
N GLN A 193 -29.26 -3.76 33.29
CA GLN A 193 -29.84 -3.13 32.10
C GLN A 193 -31.30 -3.54 31.84
N ILE A 194 -31.80 -4.60 32.49
CA ILE A 194 -33.24 -4.88 32.56
C ILE A 194 -34.02 -3.65 33.08
N PHE A 195 -33.41 -2.87 33.98
CA PHE A 195 -34.03 -1.69 34.58
C PHE A 195 -33.55 -0.37 33.96
N SER A 196 -32.25 -0.25 33.64
CA SER A 196 -31.68 0.99 33.09
C SER A 196 -31.87 1.12 31.58
N GLY A 197 -32.21 0.03 30.88
CA GLY A 197 -32.19 -0.07 29.43
C GLY A 197 -30.79 -0.20 28.84
N ALA A 198 -30.73 -0.22 27.51
CA ALA A 198 -29.51 -0.32 26.72
C ALA A 198 -28.50 0.79 27.06
N LYS A 199 -27.22 0.42 27.07
CA LYS A 199 -26.10 1.31 27.42
C LYS A 199 -25.29 1.61 26.16
N ARG A 200 -25.14 2.90 25.84
CA ARG A 200 -24.25 3.36 24.78
C ARG A 200 -22.93 3.87 25.36
N GLU A 201 -21.81 3.37 24.85
CA GLU A 201 -20.48 3.73 25.29
C GLU A 201 -19.52 3.92 24.12
N LYS A 202 -18.79 5.04 24.16
CA LYS A 202 -17.64 5.28 23.30
C LYS A 202 -16.35 5.06 24.10
N LYS A 203 -15.47 4.20 23.59
CA LYS A 203 -14.12 3.99 24.16
C LYS A 203 -13.05 4.33 23.14
N THR A 204 -11.93 4.85 23.60
CA THR A 204 -10.78 5.25 22.79
C THR A 204 -9.54 4.50 23.25
N PHE A 205 -8.77 3.99 22.29
CA PHE A 205 -7.59 3.17 22.52
C PHE A 205 -6.40 3.77 21.78
N THR A 206 -5.33 4.07 22.51
CA THR A 206 -4.04 4.43 21.93
C THR A 206 -3.28 3.16 21.56
N LYS A 207 -2.70 3.09 20.37
CA LYS A 207 -1.98 1.90 19.86
C LYS A 207 -0.53 2.18 19.46
N GLN A 208 -0.27 3.33 18.83
CA GLN A 208 1.07 3.70 18.34
C GLN A 208 1.71 2.64 17.43
N LEU A 209 0.91 2.04 16.54
CA LEU A 209 1.41 1.08 15.57
C LEU A 209 2.19 1.82 14.48
N LEU A 210 3.38 1.31 14.16
CA LEU A 210 4.19 1.80 13.05
C LEU A 210 3.52 1.50 11.71
N LYS A 211 4.05 2.07 10.62
CA LYS A 211 3.54 1.80 9.28
C LYS A 211 3.68 0.31 8.95
N GLY A 212 2.58 -0.35 8.61
CA GLY A 212 2.57 -1.78 8.30
C GLY A 212 1.19 -2.27 7.90
N ILE A 213 1.01 -3.59 7.92
CA ILE A 213 -0.30 -4.23 7.77
C ILE A 213 -0.86 -4.46 9.18
N HIS A 214 -2.05 -3.92 9.45
CA HIS A 214 -2.71 -4.07 10.74
C HIS A 214 -4.17 -4.48 10.59
N TYR A 215 -4.63 -5.32 11.51
CA TYR A 215 -6.01 -5.79 11.58
C TYR A 215 -6.66 -5.36 12.88
N ILE A 216 -7.78 -4.65 12.75
CA ILE A 216 -8.63 -4.26 13.87
C ILE A 216 -9.94 -5.02 13.71
N GLU A 217 -10.28 -5.89 14.65
CA GLU A 217 -11.48 -6.71 14.60
C GLU A 217 -12.43 -6.35 15.73
N LEU A 218 -13.71 -6.27 15.39
CA LEU A 218 -14.80 -6.27 16.35
C LEU A 218 -15.53 -7.60 16.23
N TRP A 219 -15.57 -8.31 17.35
CA TRP A 219 -16.30 -9.56 17.50
C TRP A 219 -17.54 -9.30 18.35
N ALA A 220 -18.67 -9.83 17.94
CA ALA A 220 -19.95 -9.63 18.61
C ALA A 220 -20.45 -10.94 19.24
N ASP A 221 -21.08 -10.82 20.40
CA ASP A 221 -21.96 -11.80 21.02
C ASP A 221 -23.38 -11.18 21.05
N LYS A 222 -24.40 -11.92 20.59
CA LYS A 222 -25.79 -11.46 20.40
C LYS A 222 -25.94 -10.31 19.38
N LYS A 223 -26.60 -9.21 19.77
CA LYS A 223 -27.08 -8.14 18.87
C LYS A 223 -26.65 -6.73 19.30
N PRO A 224 -25.36 -6.48 19.64
CA PRO A 224 -24.87 -5.13 19.89
C PRO A 224 -25.07 -4.23 18.66
N THR A 225 -25.15 -2.93 18.88
CA THR A 225 -25.22 -1.92 17.81
C THR A 225 -23.93 -1.12 17.74
N LEU A 226 -23.29 -1.09 16.57
CA LEU A 226 -22.09 -0.32 16.28
C LEU A 226 -22.51 0.97 15.60
N HIS A 227 -22.34 2.08 16.32
CA HIS A 227 -22.68 3.40 15.85
C HIS A 227 -21.57 3.96 14.98
N SER A 228 -20.34 3.96 15.48
CA SER A 228 -19.20 4.46 14.72
C SER A 228 -17.85 3.87 15.11
N VAL A 229 -16.92 3.95 14.17
CA VAL A 229 -15.49 3.73 14.38
C VAL A 229 -14.74 4.96 13.85
N ASN A 230 -13.85 5.52 14.66
CA ASN A 230 -12.92 6.58 14.26
C ASN A 230 -11.50 6.05 14.32
N LEU A 231 -10.74 6.17 13.24
CA LEU A 231 -9.31 5.83 13.21
C LEU A 231 -8.48 7.10 13.03
N ASN A 232 -7.36 7.17 13.73
CA ASN A 232 -6.39 8.27 13.62
C ASN A 232 -5.03 7.68 13.23
N LEU A 233 -4.57 8.01 12.02
CA LEU A 233 -3.28 7.59 11.47
C LEU A 233 -2.12 8.55 11.85
N GLY A 234 -2.37 9.53 12.71
CA GLY A 234 -1.37 10.53 13.13
C GLY A 234 -0.99 11.47 11.99
N ASP A 235 0.29 11.83 11.90
CA ASP A 235 0.82 12.71 10.84
C ASP A 235 1.05 11.98 9.50
N TYR A 236 0.48 10.78 9.34
CA TYR A 236 0.55 10.05 8.09
C TYR A 236 -0.03 10.88 6.94
N THR A 237 0.81 11.06 5.92
CA THR A 237 0.41 11.65 4.65
C THR A 237 0.60 10.59 3.58
N PRO A 238 -0.46 10.18 2.84
CA PRO A 238 -0.29 9.23 1.76
C PRO A 238 0.66 9.83 0.72
N LYS A 239 1.68 9.06 0.37
CA LYS A 239 2.67 9.42 -0.65
C LYS A 239 2.47 8.57 -1.89
N ARG A 240 2.35 9.22 -3.04
CA ARG A 240 2.29 8.53 -4.33
C ARG A 240 3.70 8.06 -4.69
N ILE A 241 3.81 6.89 -5.29
CA ILE A 241 5.07 6.42 -5.89
C ILE A 241 4.92 6.58 -7.41
N PRO A 242 5.78 7.36 -8.08
CA PRO A 242 5.69 7.51 -9.53
C PRO A 242 5.89 6.18 -10.27
N THR A 243 5.14 6.01 -11.36
CA THR A 243 5.23 4.83 -12.24
C THR A 243 5.62 5.25 -13.66
N VAL A 244 5.86 4.28 -14.55
CA VAL A 244 6.16 4.61 -15.95
C VAL A 244 4.92 5.19 -16.65
N GLU A 245 3.71 4.76 -16.26
CA GLU A 245 2.44 5.25 -16.79
C GLU A 245 2.07 6.64 -16.23
N ASP A 246 2.38 6.90 -14.96
CA ASP A 246 2.19 8.18 -14.27
C ASP A 246 3.50 8.63 -13.60
N PRO A 247 4.43 9.26 -14.35
CA PRO A 247 5.74 9.64 -13.83
C PRO A 247 5.76 11.03 -13.18
N ARG A 248 4.61 11.64 -12.90
CA ARG A 248 4.59 13.01 -12.34
C ARG A 248 5.39 13.12 -11.04
N TRP A 249 6.08 14.22 -10.84
CA TRP A 249 6.86 14.45 -9.63
C TRP A 249 5.95 14.60 -8.40
N THR A 250 6.35 14.03 -7.28
CA THR A 250 5.57 14.05 -6.01
C THR A 250 5.90 15.26 -5.14
N GLY A 251 6.93 16.03 -5.50
CA GLY A 251 7.53 17.06 -4.65
C GLY A 251 8.89 16.65 -4.09
N ASP A 252 9.28 15.38 -4.22
CA ASP A 252 10.60 14.88 -3.84
C ASP A 252 11.01 13.69 -4.74
N PHE A 253 12.20 13.72 -5.33
CA PHE A 253 12.71 12.59 -6.13
C PHE A 253 13.10 11.38 -5.28
N SER A 254 13.22 11.54 -3.96
CA SER A 254 13.45 10.42 -3.04
C SER A 254 12.26 9.43 -3.01
N ASP A 255 11.07 9.86 -3.42
CA ASP A 255 9.88 9.00 -3.52
C ASP A 255 9.90 8.07 -4.75
N ASP A 256 10.78 8.31 -5.73
CA ASP A 256 10.89 7.46 -6.93
C ASP A 256 11.51 6.09 -6.57
N THR A 257 11.08 5.05 -7.28
CA THR A 257 11.84 3.79 -7.32
C THR A 257 13.19 4.02 -8.01
N GLU A 258 14.19 3.18 -7.73
CA GLU A 258 15.51 3.27 -8.38
C GLU A 258 15.40 3.26 -9.91
N GLN A 259 14.46 2.48 -10.46
CA GLN A 259 14.24 2.40 -11.90
C GLN A 259 13.65 3.68 -12.48
N ILE A 260 12.66 4.30 -11.81
CA ILE A 260 12.10 5.57 -12.24
C ILE A 260 13.14 6.68 -12.14
N LEU A 261 13.87 6.74 -11.03
CA LEU A 261 14.89 7.75 -10.80
C LEU A 261 16.02 7.65 -11.84
N LEU A 262 16.49 6.44 -12.14
CA LEU A 262 17.48 6.21 -13.18
C LEU A 262 16.92 6.53 -14.59
N ALA A 263 15.64 6.25 -14.85
CA ALA A 263 15.00 6.61 -16.11
C ALA A 263 14.92 8.12 -16.31
N ARG A 264 14.60 8.88 -15.24
CA ARG A 264 14.62 10.35 -15.25
C ARG A 264 16.01 10.90 -15.55
N LEU A 265 17.06 10.32 -14.94
CA LEU A 265 18.44 10.67 -15.25
C LEU A 265 18.77 10.44 -16.71
N ILE A 266 18.48 9.24 -17.24
CA ILE A 266 18.75 8.89 -18.64
C ILE A 266 18.03 9.85 -19.58
N LEU A 267 16.77 10.18 -19.30
CA LEU A 267 16.01 11.15 -20.09
C LEU A 267 16.63 12.55 -20.02
N GLY A 268 16.96 13.01 -18.81
CA GLY A 268 17.52 14.35 -18.59
C GLY A 268 18.82 14.56 -19.35
N GLU A 269 19.73 13.58 -19.25
CA GLU A 269 21.10 13.65 -19.75
C GLU A 269 21.25 13.23 -21.21
N MET A 270 20.37 12.34 -21.71
CA MET A 270 20.55 11.67 -23.00
C MET A 270 19.29 11.68 -23.89
N GLU A 271 18.38 12.62 -23.69
CA GLU A 271 17.25 12.83 -24.60
C GLU A 271 17.74 12.99 -26.06
N GLY A 272 17.09 12.29 -26.98
CA GLY A 272 17.41 12.36 -28.41
C GLY A 272 18.75 11.71 -28.80
N GLN A 273 19.54 11.22 -27.83
CA GLN A 273 20.79 10.50 -28.10
C GLN A 273 20.53 9.04 -28.47
N SER A 274 21.58 8.38 -28.99
CA SER A 274 21.52 6.96 -29.34
C SER A 274 21.25 6.08 -28.12
N GLN A 275 20.68 4.89 -28.36
CA GLN A 275 20.41 3.93 -27.29
C GLN A 275 21.68 3.56 -26.50
N GLN A 276 22.83 3.42 -27.18
CA GLN A 276 24.11 3.15 -26.50
C GLN A 276 24.55 4.31 -25.60
N ALA A 277 24.32 5.57 -25.98
CA ALA A 277 24.66 6.71 -25.15
C ALA A 277 23.79 6.78 -23.89
N LYS A 278 22.48 6.51 -24.02
CA LYS A 278 21.54 6.36 -22.90
C LYS A 278 21.97 5.26 -21.93
N ILE A 279 22.33 4.09 -22.46
CA ILE A 279 22.87 2.98 -21.66
C ILE A 279 24.15 3.43 -20.94
N GLY A 280 25.06 4.09 -21.64
CA GLY A 280 26.31 4.57 -21.07
C GLY A 280 26.12 5.54 -19.91
N ALA A 281 25.22 6.52 -20.05
CA ALA A 281 24.87 7.45 -18.97
C ALA A 281 24.37 6.69 -17.73
N GLY A 282 23.44 5.75 -17.90
CA GLY A 282 22.94 4.93 -16.81
C GLY A 282 24.03 4.10 -16.13
N PHE A 283 24.99 3.56 -16.90
CA PHE A 283 26.13 2.84 -16.32
C PHE A 283 27.07 3.71 -15.50
N THR A 284 27.17 5.02 -15.75
CA THR A 284 27.99 5.88 -14.90
C THR A 284 27.52 5.89 -13.45
N VAL A 285 26.20 5.83 -13.23
CA VAL A 285 25.61 5.71 -11.88
C VAL A 285 26.04 4.39 -11.24
N LEU A 286 25.86 3.27 -11.96
CA LEU A 286 26.16 1.94 -11.45
C LEU A 286 27.66 1.74 -11.18
N ASN A 287 28.52 2.35 -11.99
CA ASN A 287 29.97 2.33 -11.81
C ASN A 287 30.40 3.16 -10.60
N ARG A 288 29.78 4.33 -10.35
CA ARG A 288 29.97 5.09 -9.11
C ARG A 288 29.53 4.29 -7.87
N PHE A 289 28.37 3.64 -7.95
CA PHE A 289 27.85 2.77 -6.88
C PHE A 289 28.80 1.63 -6.55
N ARG A 290 29.36 0.97 -7.57
CA ARG A 290 30.35 -0.10 -7.41
C ARG A 290 31.65 0.36 -6.75
N LYS A 291 32.09 1.59 -7.03
CA LYS A 291 33.31 2.17 -6.44
C LYS A 291 33.15 2.63 -4.99
N LYS A 292 31.91 2.81 -4.50
CA LYS A 292 31.58 3.10 -3.08
C LYS A 292 32.38 4.27 -2.48
N ARG A 293 32.44 5.38 -3.21
CA ARG A 293 33.12 6.61 -2.75
C ARG A 293 32.13 7.50 -2.00
N SER A 294 32.54 7.97 -0.82
CA SER A 294 31.67 8.78 0.06
C SER A 294 31.19 10.09 -0.58
N HIS A 295 31.98 10.70 -1.46
CA HIS A 295 31.60 11.96 -2.09
C HIS A 295 30.48 11.79 -3.14
N TRP A 296 30.35 10.61 -3.77
CA TRP A 296 29.19 10.29 -4.63
C TRP A 296 27.99 9.81 -3.82
N GLY A 297 28.23 8.97 -2.82
CA GLY A 297 27.19 8.29 -2.05
C GLY A 297 27.30 6.77 -2.14
N TYR A 298 26.46 6.09 -1.36
CA TYR A 298 26.45 4.64 -1.17
C TYR A 298 25.19 3.97 -1.70
N THR A 299 24.18 4.74 -2.10
CA THR A 299 22.95 4.24 -2.72
C THR A 299 22.75 4.88 -4.10
N LEU A 300 21.92 4.26 -4.95
CA LEU A 300 21.60 4.84 -6.26
C LEU A 300 20.91 6.19 -6.11
N HIS A 301 20.00 6.34 -5.14
CA HIS A 301 19.38 7.62 -4.81
C HIS A 301 20.41 8.68 -4.42
N GLU A 302 21.32 8.38 -3.49
CA GLU A 302 22.36 9.33 -3.08
C GLU A 302 23.25 9.76 -4.24
N ILE A 303 23.61 8.84 -5.14
CA ILE A 303 24.48 9.13 -6.28
C ILE A 303 23.77 9.98 -7.33
N ILE A 304 22.51 9.65 -7.64
CA ILE A 304 21.72 10.37 -8.64
C ILE A 304 21.34 11.76 -8.13
N LEU A 305 20.91 11.85 -6.87
CA LEU A 305 20.46 13.07 -6.21
C LEU A 305 21.60 13.80 -5.48
N LYS A 306 22.86 13.51 -5.82
CA LYS A 306 23.97 14.29 -5.32
C LYS A 306 23.94 15.67 -5.99
N ASP A 307 24.03 16.72 -5.17
CA ASP A 307 24.03 18.12 -5.63
C ASP A 307 24.97 18.33 -6.83
N ALA A 308 24.43 18.92 -7.90
CA ALA A 308 25.12 19.26 -9.14
C ALA A 308 25.84 18.09 -9.86
N GLN A 309 25.55 16.85 -9.48
CA GLN A 309 26.24 15.69 -10.05
C GLN A 309 25.68 15.28 -11.41
N TYR A 310 24.38 15.46 -11.59
CA TYR A 310 23.64 15.28 -12.83
C TYR A 310 22.74 16.50 -13.02
N ASP A 311 23.06 17.33 -14.02
CA ASP A 311 22.42 18.63 -14.23
C ASP A 311 20.92 18.52 -14.41
N ALA A 312 20.45 17.39 -14.92
CA ALA A 312 19.04 17.06 -15.11
C ALA A 312 18.15 17.35 -13.88
N PHE A 313 18.67 17.22 -12.66
CA PHE A 313 17.90 17.39 -11.42
C PHE A 313 18.03 18.78 -10.78
N TRP A 314 18.96 19.60 -11.26
CA TRP A 314 19.36 20.85 -10.61
C TRP A 314 19.27 22.08 -11.50
N ASN A 315 19.31 21.90 -12.83
CA ASN A 315 19.22 22.97 -13.79
C ASN A 315 17.75 23.31 -14.09
N GLU A 316 17.34 24.57 -13.90
CA GLU A 316 15.96 25.04 -14.07
C GLU A 316 15.38 24.78 -15.47
N ASP A 317 16.22 24.71 -16.50
CA ASP A 317 15.80 24.46 -17.88
C ASP A 317 15.51 22.97 -18.13
N THR A 318 16.17 22.07 -17.40
CA THR A 318 16.05 20.60 -17.60
C THR A 318 15.21 19.91 -16.53
N THR A 319 15.15 20.48 -15.33
CA THR A 319 14.41 19.94 -14.18
C THR A 319 12.91 19.74 -14.46
N PRO A 320 12.18 20.65 -15.13
CA PRO A 320 10.76 20.45 -15.44
C PRO A 320 10.51 19.16 -16.25
N LYS A 321 11.40 18.86 -17.20
CA LYS A 321 11.32 17.65 -18.04
C LYS A 321 11.44 16.38 -17.21
N VAL A 322 12.43 16.31 -16.32
CA VAL A 322 12.58 15.11 -15.49
C VAL A 322 11.53 15.04 -14.39
N LYS A 323 10.91 16.17 -13.96
CA LYS A 323 9.78 16.16 -13.04
C LYS A 323 8.53 15.54 -13.67
N ASN A 324 8.18 15.94 -14.89
CA ASN A 324 6.98 15.45 -15.58
C ASN A 324 7.28 15.02 -17.04
N PRO A 325 7.95 13.86 -17.25
CA PRO A 325 8.42 13.43 -18.57
C PRO A 325 7.37 13.48 -19.68
N LEU A 326 6.16 13.00 -19.41
CA LEU A 326 5.09 12.90 -20.41
C LEU A 326 4.50 14.24 -20.85
N ASP A 327 4.83 15.34 -20.18
CA ASP A 327 4.46 16.69 -20.61
C ASP A 327 5.47 17.28 -21.62
N HIS A 328 6.66 16.67 -21.73
CA HIS A 328 7.80 17.19 -22.50
C HIS A 328 8.26 16.27 -23.63
N VAL A 329 8.19 14.96 -23.45
CA VAL A 329 8.63 13.97 -24.44
C VAL A 329 7.53 12.98 -24.80
N SER A 330 7.69 12.31 -25.95
CA SER A 330 6.78 11.24 -26.34
C SER A 330 6.78 10.10 -25.31
N ARG A 331 5.62 9.46 -25.12
CA ARG A 331 5.48 8.25 -24.29
C ARG A 331 6.51 7.18 -24.63
N ALA A 332 6.78 6.96 -25.92
CA ALA A 332 7.75 5.97 -26.38
C ALA A 332 9.19 6.29 -25.94
N GLU A 333 9.57 7.56 -25.90
CA GLU A 333 10.91 7.97 -25.42
C GLU A 333 11.06 7.78 -23.91
N TRP A 334 10.04 8.15 -23.14
CA TRP A 334 10.01 7.92 -21.70
C TRP A 334 10.04 6.43 -21.36
N GLU A 335 9.19 5.63 -21.99
CA GLU A 335 9.13 4.17 -21.79
C GLU A 335 10.45 3.49 -22.20
N ASN A 336 11.12 4.00 -23.23
CA ASN A 336 12.45 3.51 -23.62
C ASN A 336 13.52 3.81 -22.55
N CYS A 337 13.53 5.00 -21.95
CA CYS A 337 14.43 5.32 -20.84
C CYS A 337 14.15 4.43 -19.62
N TYR A 338 12.88 4.21 -19.29
CA TYR A 338 12.46 3.30 -18.23
C TYR A 338 12.87 1.84 -18.47
N LYS A 339 12.74 1.36 -19.72
CA LYS A 339 13.20 0.03 -20.13
C LYS A 339 14.70 -0.12 -19.99
N ILE A 340 15.48 0.86 -20.46
CA ILE A 340 16.95 0.84 -20.34
C ILE A 340 17.35 0.80 -18.86
N ALA A 341 16.75 1.65 -18.02
CA ALA A 341 17.00 1.64 -16.58
C ALA A 341 16.77 0.25 -15.96
N GLY A 342 15.64 -0.38 -16.28
CA GLY A 342 15.33 -1.74 -15.81
C GLY A 342 16.34 -2.79 -16.29
N GLN A 343 16.80 -2.71 -17.54
CA GLN A 343 17.81 -3.62 -18.09
C GLN A 343 19.19 -3.45 -17.42
N ILE A 344 19.56 -2.22 -17.07
CA ILE A 344 20.80 -1.93 -16.33
C ILE A 344 20.71 -2.50 -14.92
N LEU A 345 19.63 -2.22 -14.18
CA LEU A 345 19.46 -2.64 -12.79
C LEU A 345 19.35 -4.16 -12.64
N SER A 346 18.71 -4.83 -13.61
CA SER A 346 18.63 -6.29 -13.64
C SER A 346 19.89 -6.99 -14.15
N GLY A 347 20.88 -6.25 -14.67
CA GLY A 347 22.09 -6.81 -15.29
C GLY A 347 21.85 -7.48 -16.65
N ALA A 348 20.72 -7.21 -17.30
CA ALA A 348 20.35 -7.79 -18.60
C ALA A 348 21.12 -7.19 -19.79
N ILE A 349 21.83 -6.07 -19.58
CA ILE A 349 22.67 -5.42 -20.60
C ILE A 349 24.05 -5.12 -20.03
N SER A 350 25.08 -5.14 -20.89
CA SER A 350 26.47 -4.91 -20.49
C SER A 350 26.86 -3.42 -20.58
N ASP A 351 27.87 -3.03 -19.80
CA ASP A 351 28.42 -1.67 -19.79
C ASP A 351 29.16 -1.35 -21.10
N PRO A 352 28.69 -0.40 -21.94
CA PRO A 352 29.38 -0.01 -23.16
C PRO A 352 30.53 1.00 -22.91
N THR A 353 30.70 1.48 -21.68
CA THR A 353 31.61 2.58 -21.34
C THR A 353 32.95 2.13 -20.75
N SER A 354 33.14 0.82 -20.56
CA SER A 354 34.34 0.25 -19.93
C SER A 354 34.62 0.82 -18.53
N GLY A 355 33.59 0.92 -17.69
CA GLY A 355 33.72 1.35 -16.30
C GLY A 355 33.72 2.87 -16.10
N ALA A 356 33.23 3.65 -17.05
CA ALA A 356 33.23 5.10 -16.93
C ALA A 356 32.35 5.57 -15.75
N THR A 357 32.79 6.63 -15.09
CA THR A 357 32.09 7.29 -13.99
C THR A 357 31.66 8.71 -14.34
N HIS A 358 32.12 9.25 -15.47
CA HIS A 358 31.81 10.60 -15.91
C HIS A 358 31.54 10.60 -17.41
N PHE A 359 30.78 11.60 -17.87
CA PHE A 359 30.60 11.84 -19.28
C PHE A 359 30.54 13.34 -19.58
N TYR A 360 30.79 13.69 -20.83
CA TYR A 360 30.66 15.04 -21.37
C TYR A 360 30.14 14.97 -22.80
N SER A 361 29.12 15.78 -23.11
CA SER A 361 28.55 15.88 -24.45
C SER A 361 29.01 17.16 -25.13
N THR A 362 29.48 17.05 -26.38
CA THR A 362 29.84 18.23 -27.18
C THR A 362 28.65 18.94 -27.81
N ALA A 363 27.41 18.60 -27.42
CA ALA A 363 26.20 19.26 -27.90
C ALA A 363 26.05 20.68 -27.34
N THR A 364 26.42 20.89 -26.09
CA THR A 364 26.14 22.11 -25.33
C THR A 364 27.34 23.06 -25.27
N ASN A 365 28.55 22.53 -25.35
CA ASN A 365 29.79 23.29 -25.41
C ASN A 365 30.83 22.51 -26.23
N SER A 366 31.71 23.21 -26.94
CA SER A 366 32.86 22.61 -27.62
C SER A 366 34.09 22.52 -26.70
N ASP A 367 34.13 23.30 -25.62
CA ASP A 367 35.26 23.37 -24.72
C ASP A 367 35.17 22.27 -23.66
N PHE A 368 36.15 21.36 -23.71
CA PHE A 368 36.24 20.24 -22.79
C PHE A 368 36.53 20.73 -21.36
N PRO A 369 35.88 20.13 -20.34
CA PRO A 369 36.21 20.41 -18.95
C PRO A 369 37.67 20.08 -18.65
N SER A 370 38.28 20.78 -17.69
CA SER A 370 39.70 20.58 -17.33
C SER A 370 40.03 19.16 -16.84
N TRP A 371 39.03 18.42 -16.34
CA TRP A 371 39.17 17.03 -15.92
C TRP A 371 39.10 16.03 -17.08
N ALA A 372 38.67 16.43 -18.27
CA ALA A 372 38.47 15.56 -19.42
C ALA A 372 39.79 15.36 -20.20
N THR A 373 40.75 14.70 -19.56
CA THR A 373 42.09 14.43 -20.11
C THR A 373 42.19 13.04 -20.75
N ASP A 374 43.20 12.84 -21.59
CA ASP A 374 43.40 11.57 -22.33
C ASP A 374 43.67 10.37 -21.40
N ASP A 375 44.27 10.60 -20.23
CA ASP A 375 44.61 9.52 -19.29
C ASP A 375 43.38 8.95 -18.56
N VAL A 376 42.29 9.70 -18.45
CA VAL A 376 41.03 9.24 -17.83
C VAL A 376 39.96 8.89 -18.87
N TYR A 377 40.22 9.12 -20.16
CA TYR A 377 39.32 8.77 -21.26
C TYR A 377 39.10 7.25 -21.37
N LYS A 378 37.86 6.86 -21.64
CA LYS A 378 37.46 5.46 -21.87
C LYS A 378 37.00 5.21 -23.28
N THR A 379 35.98 5.94 -23.72
CA THR A 379 35.33 5.73 -25.01
C THR A 379 34.48 6.92 -25.40
N LYS A 380 34.06 6.94 -26.67
CA LYS A 380 33.13 7.92 -27.22
C LYS A 380 31.97 7.18 -27.87
N ILE A 381 30.75 7.56 -27.51
CA ILE A 381 29.51 7.02 -28.08
C ILE A 381 28.71 8.18 -28.65
N GLY A 382 28.62 8.24 -29.98
CA GLY A 382 28.03 9.39 -30.66
C GLY A 382 28.83 10.66 -30.38
N ILE A 383 28.19 11.67 -29.79
CA ILE A 383 28.81 12.95 -29.40
C ILE A 383 29.22 13.00 -27.92
N THR A 384 28.99 11.92 -27.17
CA THR A 384 29.27 11.84 -25.74
C THR A 384 30.58 11.11 -25.49
N TYR A 385 31.47 11.73 -24.72
CA TYR A 385 32.76 11.19 -24.28
C TYR A 385 32.61 10.69 -22.85
N PHE A 386 33.15 9.52 -22.57
CA PHE A 386 33.07 8.84 -21.27
C PHE A 386 34.45 8.70 -20.63
N TYR A 387 34.53 8.94 -19.32
CA TYR A 387 35.77 9.03 -18.55
C TYR A 387 35.67 8.30 -17.20
N GLU A 388 36.82 7.90 -16.65
CA GLU A 388 36.96 7.33 -15.31
C GLU A 388 37.97 8.17 -14.49
N LEU A 389 37.46 9.11 -13.68
CA LEU A 389 38.30 10.04 -12.92
C LEU A 389 38.96 9.44 -11.66
N GLU A 390 38.58 8.23 -11.25
CA GLU A 390 39.06 7.65 -9.99
C GLU A 390 39.34 6.15 -10.13
N ARG A 391 40.44 5.81 -10.81
CA ARG A 391 40.86 4.42 -11.05
C ARG A 391 40.91 3.58 -9.76
#